data_AF-A0A2A2QGG2-F1
#
_entry.id   AF-A0A2A2QGG2-F1
#
_cell.length_a   1.000
_cell.length_b   1.000
_cell.length_c   1.000
_cell.angle_alpha   90.00
_cell.angle_beta   90.00
_cell.angle_gamma   90.00
#
_symmetry.space_group_name_H-M   'P 1'
#
loop_
_entity.id
_entity.type
_entity.pdbx_description
1 polymer ?
#
loop_
_entity_poly.entity_id
_entity_poly.type
_entity_poly.pdbx_seq_one_letter_code
_entity_poly.pdbx_strand_id
1 'polypeptide(L)'
;MFRRKLIVSLATWLSCLGTLWAGGGEGHHALPLYAPQLNDFVTNSMVMVWLTVGVIVLFCRAATRKMSLVPAGVQNFAEWAIESLYDFLAGLMGDHLTKRVFWFFGTIFFFILVNNYMGLVPGVGTVGWNTVDANGQHGFTPFMRGGNADINMTAAMAFTFALLWFYWAV
;
A
#
# COMPACT_ATOMS: atom_id res chain seq x y z
N MET A 1 33.85 -1.84 5.85
CA MET A 1 32.72 -1.90 4.89
C MET A 1 31.40 -1.41 5.49
N PHE A 2 31.10 -1.75 6.75
CA PHE A 2 29.85 -1.39 7.46
C PHE A 2 29.59 0.12 7.62
N ARG A 3 30.62 0.91 7.98
CA ARG A 3 30.51 2.38 8.18
C ARG A 3 30.07 3.15 6.93
N ARG A 4 30.49 2.73 5.73
CA ARG A 4 30.09 3.40 4.47
C ARG A 4 28.62 3.16 4.13
N LYS A 5 28.10 1.94 4.38
CA LYS A 5 26.68 1.62 4.15
C LYS A 5 25.76 2.40 5.09
N LEU A 6 26.13 2.52 6.37
CA LEU A 6 25.38 3.28 7.37
C LEU A 6 25.24 4.77 7.01
N ILE A 7 26.33 5.40 6.54
CA ILE A 7 26.34 6.83 6.18
C ILE A 7 25.47 7.09 4.96
N VAL A 8 25.53 6.22 3.95
CA VAL A 8 24.69 6.36 2.75
C VAL A 8 23.21 6.17 3.09
N SER A 9 22.87 5.17 3.91
CA SER A 9 21.50 4.98 4.37
C SER A 9 20.99 6.18 5.17
N LEU A 10 21.76 6.71 6.12
CA LEU A 10 21.38 7.90 6.91
C LEU A 10 21.18 9.15 6.04
N ALA A 11 22.01 9.34 5.01
CA ALA A 11 21.88 10.45 4.07
C ALA A 11 20.59 10.35 3.24
N THR A 12 20.21 9.14 2.81
CA THR A 12 18.94 8.90 2.11
C THR A 12 17.73 9.18 3.01
N TRP A 13 17.78 8.76 4.28
CA TRP A 13 16.74 9.09 5.26
C TRP A 13 16.63 10.59 5.52
N LEU A 14 17.77 11.32 5.55
CA LEU A 14 17.78 12.78 5.67
C LEU A 14 17.15 13.48 4.45
N SER A 15 17.32 12.93 3.24
CA SER A 15 16.66 13.48 2.04
C SER A 15 15.14 13.26 2.03
N CYS A 16 14.66 12.18 2.67
CA CYS A 16 13.23 11.95 2.87
C CYS A 16 12.61 12.82 3.98
N LEU A 17 13.42 13.42 4.86
CA LEU A 17 12.93 14.40 5.84
C LEU A 17 12.53 15.75 5.19
N GLY A 18 13.01 16.03 3.97
CA GLY A 18 12.64 17.25 3.23
C GLY A 18 11.17 17.30 2.81
N THR A 19 10.51 16.16 2.64
CA THR A 19 9.07 16.10 2.28
C THR A 19 8.15 16.36 3.46
N LEU A 20 8.65 16.33 4.71
CA LEU A 20 7.88 16.70 5.90
C LEU A 20 7.56 18.21 5.96
N TRP A 21 8.29 19.04 5.23
CA TRP A 21 8.03 20.48 5.16
C TRP A 21 7.15 20.89 3.96
N ALA A 22 6.90 19.97 3.03
CA ALA A 22 6.03 20.20 1.86
C ALA A 22 4.53 20.00 2.17
N GLY A 23 4.16 19.74 3.43
CA GLY A 23 2.78 19.53 3.88
C GLY A 23 1.97 20.81 4.14
N GLY A 24 2.49 21.99 3.80
CA GLY A 24 1.77 23.26 3.85
C GLY A 24 1.03 23.57 2.55
N GLY A 25 0.08 22.70 2.17
CA GLY A 25 -0.79 22.91 1.01
C GLY A 25 -2.12 23.49 1.45
N GLU A 26 -2.33 24.78 1.16
CA GLU A 26 -3.55 25.54 1.40
C GLU A 26 -4.79 24.90 0.74
N GLY A 27 -5.95 25.17 1.34
CA GLY A 27 -7.15 24.35 1.22
C GLY A 27 -7.74 24.23 -0.17
N HIS A 28 -7.95 23.00 -0.63
CA HIS A 28 -8.93 22.62 -1.65
C HIS A 28 -9.30 21.14 -1.47
N HIS A 29 -10.54 20.85 -1.08
CA HIS A 29 -11.23 19.54 -1.18
C HIS A 29 -10.42 18.28 -0.81
N ALA A 30 -9.49 18.37 0.13
CA ALA A 30 -8.78 17.21 0.64
C ALA A 30 -9.61 16.54 1.73
N LEU A 31 -9.82 15.23 1.60
CA LEU A 31 -10.44 14.43 2.66
C LEU A 31 -9.60 14.57 3.95
N PRO A 32 -10.24 14.61 5.14
CA PRO A 32 -9.53 14.75 6.41
C PRO A 32 -8.45 13.66 6.56
N LEU A 33 -7.30 14.01 7.16
CA LEU A 33 -6.13 13.13 7.26
C LEU A 33 -6.45 11.80 7.98
N TYR A 34 -7.33 11.87 8.99
CA TYR A 34 -7.82 10.73 9.75
C TYR A 34 -9.16 10.21 9.21
N ALA A 35 -9.31 8.88 9.18
CA ALA A 35 -10.54 8.25 8.74
C ALA A 35 -11.68 8.47 9.77
N PRO A 36 -12.91 8.80 9.32
CA PRO A 36 -14.08 8.74 10.18
C PRO A 36 -14.22 7.32 10.76
N GLN A 37 -14.44 7.25 12.07
CA GLN A 37 -14.61 6.01 12.81
C GLN A 37 -16.06 5.51 12.60
N LEU A 38 -16.23 4.24 12.21
CA LEU A 38 -17.54 3.59 12.14
C LEU A 38 -18.02 3.14 13.53
N ASN A 39 -17.06 2.77 14.38
CA ASN A 39 -17.20 2.39 15.78
C ASN A 39 -15.88 2.73 16.50
N ASP A 40 -15.83 2.71 17.84
CA ASP A 40 -14.69 3.09 18.68
C ASP A 40 -13.36 2.38 18.32
N PHE A 41 -13.42 1.25 17.60
CA PHE A 41 -12.24 0.45 17.20
C PHE A 41 -12.10 0.20 15.69
N VAL A 42 -13.11 0.52 14.87
CA VAL A 42 -13.11 0.17 13.43
C VAL A 42 -13.28 1.42 12.59
N THR A 43 -12.27 1.72 11.78
CA THR A 43 -12.30 2.84 10.83
C THR A 43 -12.78 2.38 9.45
N ASN A 44 -13.37 3.31 8.69
CA ASN A 44 -13.75 3.06 7.28
C ASN A 44 -12.56 2.53 6.45
N SER A 45 -11.36 3.03 6.73
CA SER A 45 -10.13 2.62 6.06
C SER A 45 -9.73 1.17 6.39
N MET A 46 -10.04 0.68 7.61
CA MET A 46 -9.74 -0.70 8.00
C MET A 46 -10.63 -1.72 7.26
N VAL A 47 -11.89 -1.38 7.03
CA VAL A 47 -12.80 -2.17 6.18
C VAL A 47 -12.28 -2.25 4.75
N MET A 48 -11.76 -1.14 4.21
CA MET A 48 -11.15 -1.12 2.87
C MET A 48 -9.91 -1.99 2.77
N VAL A 49 -9.06 -1.99 3.79
CA VAL A 49 -7.90 -2.90 3.84
C VAL A 49 -8.36 -4.36 3.83
N TRP A 50 -9.39 -4.72 4.59
CA TRP A 50 -9.93 -6.07 4.60
C TRP A 50 -10.53 -6.47 3.25
N LEU A 51 -11.24 -5.56 2.57
CA LEU A 51 -11.74 -5.79 1.21
C LEU A 51 -10.58 -6.02 0.23
N THR A 52 -9.55 -5.17 0.26
CA THR A 52 -8.34 -5.34 -0.55
C THR A 52 -7.70 -6.71 -0.32
N VAL A 53 -7.50 -7.11 0.94
CA VAL A 53 -6.93 -8.42 1.28
C VAL A 53 -7.85 -9.55 0.77
N GLY A 54 -9.17 -9.41 0.92
CA GLY A 54 -10.14 -10.36 0.39
C GLY A 54 -10.03 -10.54 -1.12
N VAL A 55 -9.91 -9.44 -1.88
CA VAL A 55 -9.73 -9.47 -3.34
C VAL A 55 -8.43 -10.20 -3.72
N ILE A 56 -7.32 -9.88 -3.05
CA ILE A 56 -6.02 -10.54 -3.31
C ILE A 56 -6.12 -12.04 -3.03
N VAL A 57 -6.68 -12.44 -1.88
CA VAL A 57 -6.84 -13.85 -1.51
C VAL A 57 -7.73 -14.59 -2.51
N LEU A 58 -8.84 -13.99 -2.94
CA LEU A 58 -9.72 -14.58 -3.95
C LEU A 58 -9.03 -14.72 -5.29
N PHE A 59 -8.25 -13.72 -5.72
CA PHE A 59 -7.45 -13.78 -6.94
C PHE A 59 -6.40 -14.89 -6.87
N CYS A 60 -5.60 -14.95 -5.81
CA CYS A 60 -4.61 -16.01 -5.59
C CYS A 60 -5.27 -17.40 -5.59
N ARG A 61 -6.43 -17.53 -4.94
CA ARG A 61 -7.17 -18.80 -4.93
C ARG A 61 -7.70 -19.15 -6.32
N ALA A 62 -8.20 -18.17 -7.09
CA ALA A 62 -8.64 -18.41 -8.46
C ALA A 62 -7.49 -18.84 -9.38
N ALA A 63 -6.31 -18.23 -9.24
CA ALA A 63 -5.12 -18.57 -10.02
C ALA A 63 -4.55 -19.96 -9.68
N THR A 64 -4.64 -20.40 -8.42
CA THR A 64 -4.04 -21.66 -7.94
C THR A 64 -4.99 -22.86 -7.90
N ARG A 65 -6.31 -22.67 -8.02
CA ARG A 65 -7.31 -23.74 -7.86
C ARG A 65 -7.25 -24.84 -8.92
N LYS A 66 -6.84 -24.50 -10.15
CA LYS A 66 -6.78 -25.44 -11.29
C LYS A 66 -5.45 -25.27 -12.03
N MET A 67 -4.36 -25.58 -11.34
CA MET A 67 -3.02 -25.40 -11.91
C MET A 67 -2.75 -26.44 -12.99
N SER A 68 -2.42 -26.00 -14.19
CA SER A 68 -2.01 -26.84 -15.31
C SER A 68 -0.55 -26.59 -15.68
N LEU A 69 0.12 -27.61 -16.23
CA LEU A 69 1.52 -27.51 -16.68
C LEU A 69 1.70 -26.50 -17.82
N VAL A 70 0.71 -26.39 -18.71
CA VAL A 70 0.62 -25.31 -19.70
C VAL A 70 -0.31 -24.26 -19.11
N PRO A 71 0.18 -23.07 -18.71
CA PRO A 71 -0.63 -22.07 -18.04
C PRO A 71 -1.67 -21.48 -18.99
N ALA A 72 -2.89 -21.27 -18.50
CA ALA A 72 -3.97 -20.66 -19.27
C ALA A 72 -4.82 -19.71 -18.39
N GLY A 73 -5.39 -18.67 -19.01
CA GLY A 73 -6.30 -17.73 -18.35
C GLY A 73 -5.68 -16.98 -17.17
N VAL A 74 -6.31 -17.09 -16.00
CA VAL A 74 -5.91 -16.35 -14.78
C VAL A 74 -4.55 -16.81 -14.24
N GLN A 75 -4.21 -18.10 -14.41
CA GLN A 75 -2.89 -18.62 -14.03
C GLN A 75 -1.78 -17.92 -14.84
N ASN A 76 -1.95 -17.82 -16.17
CA ASN A 76 -0.97 -17.17 -17.04
C ASN A 76 -0.73 -15.70 -16.66
N PHE A 77 -1.79 -14.96 -16.35
CA PHE A 77 -1.67 -13.58 -15.89
C PHE A 77 -0.95 -13.49 -14.53
N ALA A 78 -1.27 -14.37 -13.59
CA ALA A 78 -0.63 -14.39 -12.28
C ALA A 78 0.87 -14.75 -12.37
N GLU A 79 1.22 -15.76 -13.18
CA GLU A 79 2.61 -16.15 -13.43
C GLU A 79 3.39 -15.02 -14.08
N TRP A 80 2.84 -14.42 -15.15
CA TRP A 80 3.45 -13.26 -15.80
C TRP A 80 3.70 -12.10 -14.82
N ALA A 81 2.72 -11.77 -13.97
CA ALA A 81 2.85 -10.68 -13.01
C ALA A 81 3.93 -10.97 -11.95
N ILE A 82 3.97 -12.20 -11.43
CA ILE A 82 4.94 -12.64 -10.43
C ILE A 82 6.35 -12.70 -11.02
N GLU A 83 6.51 -13.28 -12.21
CA GLU A 83 7.80 -13.41 -12.90
C GLU A 83 8.36 -12.02 -13.27
N SER A 84 7.52 -11.14 -13.82
CA SER A 84 7.92 -9.76 -14.13
C SER A 84 8.42 -9.01 -12.89
N LEU A 85 7.74 -9.17 -11.75
CA LEU A 85 8.15 -8.55 -10.50
C LEU A 85 9.43 -9.18 -9.94
N TYR A 86 9.57 -10.50 -10.08
CA TYR A 86 10.74 -11.23 -9.64
C TYR A 86 11.99 -10.77 -10.42
N ASP A 87 11.91 -10.72 -11.75
CA ASP A 87 13.00 -10.30 -12.61
C ASP A 87 13.37 -8.83 -12.38
N PHE A 88 12.38 -7.97 -12.16
CA PHE A 88 12.61 -6.59 -11.76
C PHE A 88 13.43 -6.49 -10.46
N LEU A 89 13.02 -7.22 -9.41
CA LEU A 89 13.73 -7.22 -8.12
C LEU A 89 15.11 -7.87 -8.24
N ALA A 90 15.25 -8.95 -9.01
CA ALA A 90 16.52 -9.62 -9.30
C ALA A 90 17.49 -8.68 -10.04
N GLY A 91 16.99 -7.86 -10.97
CA GLY A 91 17.78 -6.83 -11.65
C GLY A 91 18.31 -5.73 -10.73
N LEU A 92 17.58 -5.43 -9.63
CA LEU A 92 17.96 -4.39 -8.67
C LEU A 92 18.91 -4.87 -7.57
N MET A 93 18.65 -6.05 -6.99
CA MET A 93 19.33 -6.52 -5.77
C MET A 93 20.11 -7.83 -5.97
N GLY A 94 20.00 -8.47 -7.14
CA GLY A 94 20.61 -9.76 -7.45
C GLY A 94 19.73 -10.95 -7.04
N ASP A 95 19.79 -12.02 -7.83
CA ASP A 95 18.93 -13.22 -7.70
C ASP A 95 18.98 -13.86 -6.30
N HIS A 96 20.17 -13.95 -5.70
CA HIS A 96 20.33 -14.56 -4.38
C HIS A 96 19.56 -13.83 -3.26
N LEU A 97 19.57 -12.49 -3.28
CA LEU A 97 18.81 -11.71 -2.29
C LEU A 97 17.32 -11.72 -2.64
N THR A 98 16.96 -11.60 -3.91
CA THR A 98 15.57 -11.63 -4.36
C THR A 98 14.86 -12.90 -3.91
N LYS A 99 15.43 -14.10 -4.11
CA LYS A 99 14.82 -15.36 -3.63
C LYS A 99 14.48 -15.35 -2.14
N ARG A 100 15.31 -14.68 -1.33
CA ARG A 100 15.12 -14.61 0.12
C ARG A 100 14.06 -13.58 0.51
N VAL A 101 13.94 -12.46 -0.18
CA VAL A 101 13.05 -11.36 0.23
C VAL A 101 11.77 -11.26 -0.60
N PHE A 102 11.66 -12.03 -1.68
CA PHE A 102 10.59 -11.92 -2.67
C PHE A 102 9.20 -12.07 -2.05
N TRP A 103 9.00 -12.99 -1.10
CA TRP A 103 7.69 -13.17 -0.47
C TRP A 103 7.19 -11.87 0.18
N PHE A 104 8.09 -11.06 0.74
CA PHE A 104 7.74 -9.85 1.46
C PHE A 104 7.53 -8.68 0.49
N PHE A 105 8.52 -8.41 -0.36
CA PHE A 105 8.44 -7.33 -1.35
C PHE A 105 7.30 -7.56 -2.34
N GLY A 106 7.13 -8.81 -2.80
CA GLY A 106 6.04 -9.20 -3.68
C GLY A 106 4.67 -8.97 -3.04
N THR A 107 4.49 -9.42 -1.80
CA THR A 107 3.22 -9.22 -1.07
C THR A 107 2.92 -7.74 -0.89
N ILE A 108 3.89 -6.94 -0.43
CA ILE A 108 3.69 -5.49 -0.25
C ILE A 108 3.40 -4.79 -1.57
N PHE A 109 4.12 -5.14 -2.64
CA PHE A 109 3.92 -4.54 -3.95
C PHE A 109 2.50 -4.78 -4.46
N PHE A 110 2.06 -6.03 -4.50
CA PHE A 110 0.70 -6.35 -4.97
C PHE A 110 -0.37 -5.82 -4.02
N PHE A 111 -0.11 -5.82 -2.71
CA PHE A 111 -1.01 -5.21 -1.74
C PHE A 111 -1.20 -3.71 -1.98
N ILE A 112 -0.12 -2.95 -2.09
CA ILE A 112 -0.17 -1.51 -2.34
C ILE A 112 -0.82 -1.23 -3.69
N LEU A 113 -0.48 -1.99 -4.74
CA LEU A 113 -1.07 -1.84 -6.07
C LEU A 113 -2.58 -2.02 -6.01
N VAL A 114 -3.07 -3.15 -5.50
CA VAL A 114 -4.52 -3.42 -5.43
C VAL A 114 -5.21 -2.41 -4.51
N ASN A 115 -4.61 -2.05 -3.39
CA ASN A 115 -5.17 -1.06 -2.48
C ASN A 115 -5.33 0.33 -3.13
N ASN A 116 -4.34 0.74 -3.93
CA ASN A 116 -4.40 2.00 -4.67
C ASN A 116 -5.48 1.95 -5.76
N TYR A 117 -5.59 0.83 -6.48
CA TYR A 117 -6.64 0.62 -7.48
C TYR A 117 -8.04 0.55 -6.86
N MET A 118 -8.18 -0.03 -5.66
CA MET A 118 -9.45 -0.02 -4.91
C MET A 118 -9.90 1.40 -4.56
N GLY A 119 -8.96 2.34 -4.35
CA GLY A 119 -9.29 3.75 -4.17
C GLY A 119 -9.90 4.44 -5.40
N LEU A 120 -9.67 3.88 -6.60
CA LEU A 120 -10.22 4.37 -7.86
C LEU A 120 -11.57 3.72 -8.21
N VAL A 121 -12.04 2.75 -7.44
CA VAL A 121 -13.31 2.06 -7.70
C VAL A 121 -14.46 3.05 -7.51
N PRO A 122 -15.39 3.16 -8.49
CA PRO A 122 -16.54 4.05 -8.36
C PRO A 122 -17.36 3.66 -7.13
N GLY A 123 -17.61 4.64 -6.23
CA GLY A 123 -18.20 4.42 -4.91
C GLY A 123 -17.24 4.67 -3.75
N VAL A 124 -15.92 4.55 -3.96
CA VAL A 124 -14.89 4.92 -2.98
C VAL A 124 -14.59 6.42 -3.13
N GLY A 125 -14.67 7.16 -2.03
CA GLY A 125 -14.44 8.62 -1.99
C GLY A 125 -15.58 9.47 -2.58
N THR A 126 -16.60 8.85 -3.19
CA THR A 126 -17.65 9.52 -3.97
C THR A 126 -19.07 9.29 -3.44
N VAL A 127 -19.28 8.26 -2.62
CA VAL A 127 -20.56 8.02 -1.90
C VAL A 127 -20.33 8.31 -0.43
N GLY A 128 -21.14 9.22 0.14
CA GLY A 128 -20.88 9.81 1.45
C GLY A 128 -22.05 10.65 1.95
N TRP A 129 -21.96 11.05 3.21
CA TRP A 129 -22.88 12.02 3.79
C TRP A 129 -22.37 13.42 3.55
N ASN A 130 -23.28 14.33 3.20
CA ASN A 130 -23.04 15.76 3.31
C ASN A 130 -23.12 16.13 4.79
N THR A 131 -21.97 16.37 5.41
CA THR A 131 -21.86 16.82 6.80
C THR A 131 -21.69 18.33 6.82
N VAL A 132 -22.48 19.01 7.64
CA VAL A 132 -22.28 20.43 7.89
C VAL A 132 -21.39 20.56 9.12
N ASP A 133 -20.19 21.11 8.95
CA ASP A 133 -19.28 21.37 10.07
C ASP A 133 -19.89 22.39 11.04
N ALA A 134 -19.37 22.45 12.26
CA ALA A 134 -19.80 23.40 13.30
C ALA A 134 -19.70 24.88 12.87
N ASN A 135 -18.95 25.17 11.81
CA ASN A 135 -18.79 26.50 11.19
C ASN A 135 -19.77 26.76 10.03
N GLY A 136 -20.76 25.89 9.81
CA GLY A 136 -21.74 26.02 8.72
C GLY A 136 -21.20 25.67 7.33
N GLN A 137 -20.01 25.07 7.24
CA GLN A 137 -19.41 24.68 5.96
C GLN A 137 -19.89 23.29 5.53
N HIS A 138 -20.24 23.15 4.25
CA HIS A 138 -20.64 21.88 3.66
C HIS A 138 -19.39 21.03 3.38
N GLY A 139 -19.13 20.06 4.26
CA GLY A 139 -18.15 19.00 4.07
C GLY A 139 -18.79 17.74 3.47
N PHE A 140 -18.04 17.00 2.67
CA PHE A 140 -18.45 15.68 2.19
C PHE A 140 -17.63 14.61 2.92
N THR A 141 -18.29 13.81 3.74
CA THR A 141 -17.67 12.64 4.40
C THR A 141 -17.99 11.38 3.61
N PRO A 142 -17.03 10.83 2.83
CA PRO A 142 -17.26 9.59 2.12
C PRO A 142 -17.43 8.42 3.10
N PHE A 143 -18.38 7.53 2.82
CA PHE A 143 -18.57 6.26 3.55
C PHE A 143 -17.33 5.38 3.45
N MET A 144 -16.68 5.39 2.30
CA MET A 144 -15.56 4.54 1.98
C MET A 144 -14.44 5.41 1.44
N ARG A 145 -13.25 5.30 2.00
CA ARG A 145 -12.07 6.06 1.58
C ARG A 145 -10.95 5.07 1.22
N GLY A 146 -10.20 5.35 0.16
CA GLY A 146 -9.05 4.52 -0.22
C GLY A 146 -8.13 4.29 0.97
N GLY A 147 -7.68 3.05 1.17
CA GLY A 147 -6.84 2.70 2.32
C GLY A 147 -5.57 3.56 2.39
N ASN A 148 -5.02 3.94 1.23
CA ASN A 148 -3.82 4.78 1.08
C ASN A 148 -4.01 6.23 1.56
N ALA A 149 -5.24 6.73 1.67
CA ALA A 149 -5.50 8.07 2.17
C ALA A 149 -5.42 8.15 3.71
N ASP A 150 -5.30 7.01 4.40
CA ASP A 150 -5.07 6.96 5.84
C ASP A 150 -3.57 6.97 6.16
N ILE A 151 -3.16 7.96 6.96
CA ILE A 151 -1.78 8.07 7.43
C ILE A 151 -1.37 6.88 8.29
N ASN A 152 -2.30 6.28 9.04
CA ASN A 152 -2.00 5.13 9.91
C ASN A 152 -1.60 3.91 9.10
N MET A 153 -2.26 3.67 7.97
CA MET A 153 -1.93 2.57 7.07
C MET A 153 -0.56 2.78 6.42
N THR A 154 -0.34 3.98 5.86
CA THR A 154 0.91 4.32 5.18
C THR A 154 2.10 4.32 6.15
N ALA A 155 1.92 4.87 7.36
CA ALA A 155 2.95 4.87 8.39
C ALA A 155 3.26 3.45 8.90
N ALA A 156 2.25 2.61 9.11
CA ALA A 156 2.46 1.23 9.55
C ALA A 156 3.26 0.41 8.51
N MET A 157 2.94 0.56 7.22
CA MET A 157 3.69 -0.10 6.15
C MET A 157 5.13 0.42 6.07
N ALA A 158 5.32 1.74 6.10
CA ALA A 158 6.65 2.36 6.05
C ALA A 158 7.52 1.94 7.23
N PHE A 159 6.96 1.90 8.44
CA PHE A 159 7.66 1.46 9.63
C PHE A 159 8.04 -0.02 9.58
N THR A 160 7.11 -0.88 9.15
CA THR A 160 7.36 -2.33 8.98
C THR A 160 8.47 -2.58 7.96
N PHE A 161 8.43 -1.86 6.84
CA PHE A 161 9.47 -1.91 5.82
C PHE A 161 10.84 -1.48 6.37
N ALA A 162 10.87 -0.37 7.12
CA ALA A 162 12.10 0.14 7.72
C ALA A 162 12.73 -0.88 8.69
N LEU A 163 11.94 -1.51 9.56
CA LEU A 163 12.43 -2.53 10.49
C LEU A 163 13.02 -3.74 9.76
N LEU A 164 12.30 -4.27 8.77
CA LEU A 164 12.76 -5.44 8.00
C LEU A 164 13.98 -5.12 7.15
N TRP A 165 14.08 -3.89 6.65
CA TRP A 165 15.28 -3.40 5.99
C TRP A 165 16.48 -3.42 6.92
N PHE A 166 16.36 -2.94 8.16
CA PHE A 166 17.47 -3.01 9.12
C PHE A 166 17.85 -4.45 9.50
N TYR A 167 16.88 -5.37 9.54
CA TYR A 167 17.17 -6.79 9.79
C TYR A 167 17.92 -7.47 8.64
N TRP A 168 17.61 -7.13 7.37
CA TRP A 168 18.23 -7.78 6.21
C TRP A 168 19.44 -7.04 5.61
N ALA A 169 19.57 -5.73 5.83
CA ALA A 169 20.65 -4.92 5.27
C ALA A 169 21.92 -4.86 6.16
N VAL A 170 21.79 -5.27 7.42
CA VAL A 170 22.90 -5.44 8.39
C VAL A 170 23.55 -6.81 8.19
#